data_AF-A0A2N8BSN0-F1
#
_entry.id   AF-A0A2N8BSN0-F1
#
_cell.length_a   1.000
_cell.length_b   1.000
_cell.length_c   1.000
_cell.angle_alpha   90.00
_cell.angle_beta   90.00
_cell.angle_gamma   90.00
#
_symmetry.space_group_name_H-M   'P 1'
#
loop_
_entity.id
_entity.type
_entity.pdbx_description
1 polymer ?
#
loop_
_entity_poly.entity_id
_entity_poly.type
_entity_poly.pdbx_seq_one_letter_code
_entity_poly.pdbx_strand_id
1 'polypeptide(L)'
;MLRINACGLAASALLSVCSLSVLADENTVLQNGHEYMLTTNYPNNLNVIDLKTDSLYKTCKLPDAFGPGTIQLSPDRKTAYVLNNHYADIYGVELDSCKQVFHASITQQPGEKARSMFAFTLSHDAKELYTVANPTLMLNDHYEVQPPRLDVYTTDAGMSAKPVRSFPAPRQLTIMQSGDDGTLYVAGADIYKVNVKTGKFDVLIPSRHWKRPNYSAPDVLYVWNQQTYRHDFSLLYTTAKFKDKKQDPATAENLYGLFSIDLKTGKTETTDFGPLTEIYFSGMRSPKDPNLMYGVLNRLAKYDIKQKKLLQSANLDHSYYCISFNKDGSKIYLAGTFNDVAIFDADSLKQIGSIKMPGGDMAITTAQVFIR
;
A
#
# COMPACT_ATOMS: atom_id res chain seq x y z
N MET A 1 4.95 -12.92 82.87
CA MET A 1 4.48 -11.72 82.15
C MET A 1 5.34 -11.54 80.90
N LEU A 2 4.93 -12.12 79.77
CA LEU A 2 5.61 -11.92 78.48
C LEU A 2 4.89 -10.80 77.72
N ARG A 3 5.64 -9.77 77.32
CA ARG A 3 5.18 -8.68 76.45
C ARG A 3 5.17 -9.15 75.00
N ILE A 4 4.04 -8.99 74.32
CA ILE A 4 3.92 -9.11 72.87
C ILE A 4 3.88 -7.69 72.30
N ASN A 5 4.88 -7.34 71.49
CA ASN A 5 4.95 -6.09 70.75
C ASN A 5 3.97 -6.15 69.56
N ALA A 6 3.08 -5.16 69.48
CA ALA A 6 2.26 -4.92 68.32
C ALA A 6 3.09 -4.19 67.25
N CYS A 7 3.31 -4.82 66.10
CA CYS A 7 3.76 -4.13 64.88
C CYS A 7 2.53 -3.66 64.11
N GLY A 8 2.43 -2.34 63.89
CA GLY A 8 1.40 -1.73 63.06
C GLY A 8 1.59 -2.05 61.58
N LEU A 9 0.52 -2.50 60.94
CA LEU A 9 0.41 -2.61 59.49
C LEU A 9 0.20 -1.20 58.89
N ALA A 10 1.22 -0.69 58.20
CA ALA A 10 1.07 0.43 57.29
C ALA A 10 0.43 -0.07 55.98
N ALA A 11 -0.79 0.37 55.70
CA ALA A 11 -1.47 0.10 54.43
C ALA A 11 -0.95 1.08 53.37
N SER A 12 -0.06 0.62 52.50
CA SER A 12 0.36 1.34 51.31
C SER A 12 -0.72 1.22 50.24
N ALA A 13 -1.47 2.30 50.02
CA ALA A 13 -2.39 2.41 48.88
C ALA A 13 -1.57 2.55 47.59
N LEU A 14 -1.45 1.45 46.84
CA LEU A 14 -0.95 1.46 45.47
C LEU A 14 -1.99 2.15 44.58
N LEU A 15 -1.72 3.41 44.22
CA LEU A 15 -2.41 4.09 43.13
C LEU A 15 -2.05 3.38 41.82
N SER A 16 -2.90 2.45 41.41
CA SER A 16 -2.88 1.89 40.06
C SER A 16 -3.16 3.02 39.08
N VAL A 17 -2.12 3.44 38.34
CA VAL A 17 -2.28 4.30 37.18
C VAL A 17 -2.97 3.44 36.13
N CYS A 18 -4.31 3.49 36.09
CA CYS A 18 -5.05 3.07 34.92
C CYS A 18 -4.58 3.93 33.75
N SER A 19 -3.74 3.37 32.89
CA SER A 19 -3.55 3.86 31.53
C SER A 19 -4.92 3.83 30.85
N LEU A 20 -5.66 4.93 30.96
CA LEU A 20 -6.80 5.21 30.12
C LEU A 20 -6.26 5.19 28.70
N SER A 21 -6.47 4.08 28.00
CA SER A 21 -6.50 4.08 26.54
C SER A 21 -7.61 5.08 26.20
N VAL A 22 -7.22 6.31 25.91
CA VAL A 22 -8.15 7.29 25.33
C VAL A 22 -8.63 6.62 24.05
N LEU A 23 -9.84 6.05 24.11
CA LEU A 23 -10.51 5.51 22.95
C LEU A 23 -10.67 6.70 22.02
N ALA A 24 -9.88 6.71 20.94
CA ALA A 24 -9.94 7.79 19.97
C ALA A 24 -11.37 7.86 19.43
N ASP A 25 -12.01 9.02 19.53
CA ASP A 25 -13.40 9.18 19.15
C ASP A 25 -13.56 8.95 17.64
N GLU A 26 -14.26 7.87 17.27
CA GLU A 26 -14.56 7.50 15.89
C GLU A 26 -15.30 8.61 15.12
N ASN A 27 -15.90 9.58 15.82
CA ASN A 27 -16.58 10.74 15.23
C ASN A 27 -15.70 11.99 15.10
N THR A 28 -14.40 11.89 15.42
CA THR A 28 -13.49 13.01 15.23
C THR A 28 -13.37 13.32 13.74
N VAL A 29 -13.78 14.54 13.36
CA VAL A 29 -13.77 15.04 11.97
C VAL A 29 -12.35 15.49 11.61
N LEU A 30 -11.86 15.09 10.43
CA LEU A 30 -10.54 15.50 9.97
C LEU A 30 -10.55 16.98 9.59
N GLN A 31 -9.44 17.68 9.85
CA GLN A 31 -9.33 19.12 9.62
C GLN A 31 -8.82 19.41 8.21
N ASN A 32 -9.56 20.19 7.42
CA ASN A 32 -9.12 20.57 6.07
C ASN A 32 -7.73 21.22 6.08
N GLY A 33 -6.88 20.85 5.13
CA GLY A 33 -5.51 21.35 5.01
C GLY A 33 -4.51 20.68 5.96
N HIS A 34 -4.95 19.81 6.89
CA HIS A 34 -4.05 18.99 7.69
C HIS A 34 -3.59 17.76 6.92
N GLU A 35 -2.38 17.32 7.21
CA GLU A 35 -1.78 16.14 6.62
C GLU A 35 -1.97 14.92 7.53
N TYR A 36 -2.52 13.86 6.94
CA TYR A 36 -2.84 12.62 7.62
C TYR A 36 -2.24 11.43 6.89
N MET A 37 -2.11 10.32 7.61
CA MET A 37 -1.76 9.01 7.07
C MET A 37 -2.82 7.98 7.45
N LEU A 38 -3.20 7.12 6.50
CA LEU A 38 -4.03 5.95 6.72
C LEU A 38 -3.17 4.69 6.78
N THR A 39 -3.49 3.82 7.73
CA THR A 39 -2.98 2.44 7.80
C THR A 39 -4.10 1.51 8.22
N THR A 40 -4.00 0.23 7.87
CA THR A 40 -4.90 -0.79 8.42
C THR A 40 -4.13 -1.86 9.16
N ASN A 41 -4.75 -2.48 10.16
CA ASN A 41 -4.13 -3.53 10.95
C ASN A 41 -5.14 -4.49 11.57
N TYR A 42 -4.66 -5.65 12.03
CA TYR A 42 -5.45 -6.56 12.85
C TYR A 42 -5.96 -5.86 14.13
N PRO A 43 -7.12 -6.23 14.69
CA PRO A 43 -8.01 -7.30 14.22
C PRO A 43 -8.76 -6.97 12.92
N ASN A 44 -9.19 -5.71 12.73
CA ASN A 44 -9.78 -5.22 11.48
C ASN A 44 -10.00 -3.69 11.53
N ASN A 45 -8.93 -2.91 11.65
CA ASN A 45 -8.99 -1.47 11.89
C ASN A 45 -8.49 -0.66 10.68
N LEU A 46 -9.03 0.53 10.49
CA LEU A 46 -8.50 1.62 9.68
C LEU A 46 -8.09 2.77 10.59
N ASN A 47 -6.80 3.04 10.71
CA ASN A 47 -6.26 4.10 11.56
C ASN A 47 -5.98 5.34 10.74
N VAL A 48 -6.25 6.51 11.34
CA VAL A 48 -5.86 7.82 10.85
C VAL A 48 -4.80 8.35 11.80
N ILE A 49 -3.66 8.77 11.27
CA ILE A 49 -2.53 9.34 12.00
C ILE A 49 -2.40 10.81 11.59
N ASP A 50 -2.29 11.72 12.55
CA ASP A 50 -1.96 13.12 12.31
C ASP A 50 -0.44 13.27 12.17
N LEU A 51 0.03 13.74 11.01
CA LEU A 51 1.46 13.86 10.71
C LEU A 51 2.12 15.13 11.26
N LYS A 52 1.31 16.09 11.73
CA LYS A 52 1.80 17.28 12.41
C LYS A 52 2.20 16.94 13.84
N THR A 53 1.39 16.14 14.54
CA THR A 53 1.64 15.73 15.93
C THR A 53 2.29 14.36 16.03
N ASP A 54 2.44 13.63 14.93
CA ASP A 54 2.97 12.27 14.86
C ASP A 54 2.24 11.32 15.84
N SER A 55 0.91 11.39 15.84
CA SER A 55 0.07 10.65 16.80
C SER A 55 -1.14 10.01 16.12
N LEU A 56 -1.62 8.90 16.68
CA LEU A 56 -2.90 8.32 16.31
C LEU A 56 -4.01 9.37 16.52
N TYR A 57 -4.73 9.70 15.45
CA TYR A 57 -5.80 10.67 15.45
C TYR A 57 -7.14 9.99 15.76
N LYS A 58 -7.45 8.91 15.04
CA LYS A 58 -8.63 8.07 15.24
C LYS A 58 -8.46 6.68 14.65
N THR A 59 -9.33 5.76 15.05
CA THR A 59 -9.38 4.39 14.53
C THR A 59 -10.82 4.05 14.17
N CYS A 60 -11.09 3.72 12.92
CA CYS A 60 -12.37 3.20 12.47
C CYS A 60 -12.33 1.67 12.45
N LYS A 61 -13.38 1.00 12.94
CA LYS A 61 -13.55 -0.45 12.75
C LYS A 61 -14.03 -0.74 11.34
N LEU A 62 -13.37 -1.66 10.66
CA LEU A 62 -13.79 -2.15 9.35
C LEU A 62 -14.78 -3.32 9.52
N PRO A 63 -15.73 -3.49 8.58
CA PRO A 63 -16.66 -4.61 8.58
C PRO A 63 -15.94 -5.94 8.25
N ASP A 64 -16.63 -7.03 8.57
CA ASP A 64 -16.22 -8.40 8.27
C ASP A 64 -14.82 -8.74 8.83
N ALA A 65 -13.92 -9.26 8.00
CA ALA A 65 -12.60 -9.70 8.41
C ALA A 65 -11.48 -8.91 7.73
N PHE A 66 -10.32 -8.87 8.39
CA PHE A 66 -9.11 -8.26 7.83
C PHE A 66 -8.49 -9.11 6.71
N GLY A 67 -7.83 -8.44 5.77
CA GLY A 67 -6.95 -9.03 4.76
C GLY A 67 -7.38 -8.68 3.33
N PRO A 68 -6.52 -8.02 2.51
CA PRO A 68 -5.19 -7.50 2.85
C PRO A 68 -5.19 -6.14 3.55
N GLY A 69 -6.32 -5.42 3.60
CA GLY A 69 -6.36 -4.06 4.12
C GLY A 69 -5.72 -3.02 3.18
N THR A 70 -5.72 -3.28 1.87
CA THR A 70 -5.16 -2.34 0.88
C THR A 70 -6.06 -1.12 0.74
N ILE A 71 -5.50 0.08 0.84
CA ILE A 71 -6.23 1.35 0.88
C ILE A 71 -6.06 2.13 -0.42
N GLN A 72 -7.15 2.73 -0.91
CA GLN A 72 -7.16 3.79 -1.93
C GLN A 72 -8.05 4.93 -1.44
N LEU A 73 -7.57 6.17 -1.44
CA LEU A 73 -8.41 7.34 -1.15
C LEU A 73 -9.14 7.81 -2.40
N SER A 74 -10.38 8.25 -2.22
CA SER A 74 -11.09 9.06 -3.19
C SER A 74 -10.31 10.35 -3.52
N PRO A 75 -10.43 10.89 -4.74
CA PRO A 75 -9.85 12.17 -5.14
C PRO A 75 -10.15 13.35 -4.19
N ASP A 76 -11.36 13.40 -3.62
CA ASP A 76 -11.77 14.42 -2.65
C ASP A 76 -11.25 14.17 -1.22
N ARG A 77 -10.52 13.07 -1.00
CA ARG A 77 -9.90 12.66 0.26
C ARG A 77 -10.89 12.49 1.42
N LYS A 78 -12.17 12.26 1.12
CA LYS A 78 -13.24 12.05 2.11
C LYS A 78 -13.51 10.60 2.43
N THR A 79 -13.26 9.70 1.48
CA THR A 79 -13.60 8.29 1.58
C THR A 79 -12.38 7.44 1.30
N ALA A 80 -12.07 6.54 2.23
CA ALA A 80 -11.09 5.48 2.02
C ALA A 80 -11.80 4.22 1.52
N TYR A 81 -11.35 3.70 0.40
CA TYR A 81 -11.75 2.40 -0.12
C TYR A 81 -10.73 1.36 0.29
N VAL A 82 -11.19 0.28 0.91
CA VAL A 82 -10.34 -0.76 1.49
C VAL A 82 -10.71 -2.10 0.87
N LEU A 83 -9.76 -2.74 0.18
CA LEU A 83 -9.86 -4.14 -0.21
C LEU A 83 -9.57 -5.01 1.02
N ASN A 84 -10.58 -5.78 1.43
CA ASN A 84 -10.58 -6.50 2.69
C ASN A 84 -11.31 -7.85 2.59
N ASN A 85 -11.65 -8.44 3.74
CA ASN A 85 -12.35 -9.72 3.87
C ASN A 85 -11.70 -10.84 3.06
N HIS A 86 -10.42 -11.08 3.34
CA HIS A 86 -9.62 -12.08 2.64
C HIS A 86 -9.60 -11.85 1.11
N TYR A 87 -9.33 -10.62 0.68
CA TYR A 87 -9.24 -10.18 -0.72
C TYR A 87 -10.54 -10.31 -1.51
N ALA A 88 -11.69 -10.44 -0.84
CA ALA A 88 -12.96 -10.81 -1.45
C ALA A 88 -13.95 -9.65 -1.59
N ASP A 89 -13.72 -8.53 -0.89
CA ASP A 89 -14.67 -7.42 -0.84
C ASP A 89 -13.95 -6.08 -0.76
N ILE A 90 -14.58 -5.03 -1.28
CA ILE A 90 -14.10 -3.65 -1.20
C ILE A 90 -15.13 -2.80 -0.46
N TYR A 91 -14.67 -2.07 0.54
CA TYR A 91 -15.49 -1.25 1.42
C TYR A 91 -15.10 0.22 1.29
N GLY A 92 -16.06 1.12 1.11
CA GLY A 92 -15.82 2.57 1.20
C GLY A 92 -16.22 3.08 2.59
N VAL A 93 -15.29 3.77 3.25
CA VAL A 93 -15.45 4.30 4.61
C VAL A 93 -15.22 5.80 4.59
N GLU A 94 -16.20 6.57 5.04
CA GLU A 94 -16.07 8.00 5.27
C GLU A 94 -15.09 8.26 6.43
N LEU A 95 -14.07 9.08 6.19
CA LEU A 95 -13.00 9.30 7.17
C LEU A 95 -13.45 10.15 8.37
N ASP A 96 -14.39 11.08 8.16
CA ASP A 96 -14.87 11.96 9.22
C ASP A 96 -15.79 11.23 10.22
N SER A 97 -16.57 10.26 9.73
CA SER A 97 -17.63 9.59 10.51
C SER A 97 -17.36 8.11 10.78
N CYS A 98 -16.32 7.53 10.19
CA CYS A 98 -16.08 6.08 10.13
C CYS A 98 -17.24 5.26 9.51
N LYS A 99 -18.20 5.93 8.86
CA LYS A 99 -19.38 5.27 8.30
C LYS A 99 -19.01 4.54 7.02
N GLN A 100 -19.45 3.29 6.91
CA GLN A 100 -19.41 2.56 5.66
C GLN A 100 -20.48 3.12 4.69
N VAL A 101 -20.05 3.50 3.49
CA VAL A 101 -20.89 4.11 2.46
C VAL A 101 -20.89 3.34 1.14
N PHE A 102 -19.95 2.40 0.98
CA PHE A 102 -19.86 1.57 -0.20
C PHE A 102 -19.49 0.13 0.19
N HIS A 103 -20.02 -0.83 -0.56
CA HIS A 103 -19.62 -2.22 -0.49
C HIS A 103 -19.81 -2.92 -1.82
N ALA A 104 -18.74 -3.52 -2.34
CA ALA A 104 -18.76 -4.41 -3.48
C ALA A 104 -18.10 -5.74 -3.13
N SER A 105 -18.81 -6.84 -3.34
CA SER A 105 -18.19 -8.16 -3.32
C SER A 105 -17.53 -8.45 -4.66
N ILE A 106 -16.32 -8.99 -4.64
CA ILE A 106 -15.59 -9.43 -5.83
C ILE A 106 -16.23 -10.70 -6.41
N THR A 107 -16.82 -11.53 -5.55
CA THR A 107 -17.55 -12.75 -5.95
C THR A 107 -18.93 -12.36 -6.47
N GLN A 108 -19.25 -12.77 -7.71
CA GLN A 108 -20.48 -12.29 -8.39
C GLN A 108 -21.62 -13.30 -8.43
N GLN A 109 -21.34 -14.60 -8.31
CA GLN A 109 -22.35 -15.64 -8.50
C GLN A 109 -22.22 -16.79 -7.48
N PRO A 110 -23.32 -17.51 -7.19
CA PRO A 110 -23.28 -18.71 -6.37
C PRO A 110 -22.28 -19.74 -6.92
N GLY A 111 -21.56 -20.41 -6.01
CA GLY A 111 -20.54 -21.39 -6.39
C GLY A 111 -19.22 -20.77 -6.86
N GLU A 112 -19.09 -19.44 -6.94
CA GLU A 112 -17.80 -18.78 -7.21
C GLU A 112 -17.10 -18.36 -5.92
N LYS A 113 -15.77 -18.42 -5.91
CA LYS A 113 -14.92 -17.63 -5.01
C LYS A 113 -13.96 -16.81 -5.85
N ALA A 114 -14.10 -15.49 -5.80
CA ALA A 114 -13.19 -14.58 -6.49
C ALA A 114 -12.33 -13.78 -5.51
N ARG A 115 -11.11 -13.47 -5.94
CA ARG A 115 -10.12 -12.71 -5.16
C ARG A 115 -9.49 -11.61 -6.01
N SER A 116 -9.34 -10.44 -5.42
CA SER A 116 -8.59 -9.32 -6.03
C SER A 116 -7.18 -9.27 -5.45
N MET A 117 -6.15 -9.42 -6.29
CA MET A 117 -4.78 -9.51 -5.81
C MET A 117 -4.16 -8.11 -5.69
N PHE A 118 -4.59 -7.34 -4.69
CA PHE A 118 -4.25 -5.91 -4.50
C PHE A 118 -4.71 -5.00 -5.65
N ALA A 119 -5.56 -5.55 -6.53
CA ALA A 119 -5.85 -5.04 -7.85
C ALA A 119 -7.13 -4.22 -7.83
N PHE A 120 -7.09 -3.02 -7.24
CA PHE A 120 -8.21 -2.08 -7.30
C PHE A 120 -7.77 -0.62 -7.24
N THR A 121 -8.58 0.27 -7.83
CA THR A 121 -8.44 1.72 -7.75
C THR A 121 -9.75 2.42 -8.13
N LEU A 122 -9.78 3.73 -8.02
CA LEU A 122 -10.90 4.59 -8.40
C LEU A 122 -10.60 5.30 -9.72
N SER A 123 -11.63 5.73 -10.44
CA SER A 123 -11.48 6.72 -11.50
C SER A 123 -11.04 8.08 -10.93
N HIS A 124 -10.37 8.89 -11.75
CA HIS A 124 -9.93 10.23 -11.35
C HIS A 124 -11.10 11.15 -10.90
N ASP A 125 -12.29 10.95 -11.47
CA ASP A 125 -13.51 11.67 -11.08
C ASP A 125 -14.30 11.01 -9.93
N ALA A 126 -13.75 9.93 -9.36
CA ALA A 126 -14.33 9.14 -8.28
C ALA A 126 -15.68 8.46 -8.58
N LYS A 127 -16.18 8.48 -9.82
CA LYS A 127 -17.50 7.90 -10.16
C LYS A 127 -17.47 6.40 -10.36
N GLU A 128 -16.32 5.85 -10.72
CA GLU A 128 -16.15 4.43 -10.96
C GLU A 128 -15.07 3.85 -10.05
N LEU A 129 -15.27 2.59 -9.65
CA LEU A 129 -14.28 1.77 -9.00
C LEU A 129 -13.92 0.61 -9.93
N TYR A 130 -12.63 0.33 -10.06
CA TYR A 130 -12.09 -0.74 -10.88
C TYR A 130 -11.46 -1.80 -10.00
N THR A 131 -11.70 -3.08 -10.31
CA THR A 131 -10.96 -4.18 -9.67
C THR A 131 -10.80 -5.38 -10.59
N VAL A 132 -9.70 -6.10 -10.48
CA VAL A 132 -9.52 -7.38 -11.17
C VAL A 132 -9.92 -8.53 -10.25
N ALA A 133 -10.92 -9.29 -10.67
CA ALA A 133 -11.35 -10.52 -10.02
C ALA A 133 -10.60 -11.72 -10.60
N ASN A 134 -10.11 -12.61 -9.73
CA ASN A 134 -9.60 -13.94 -10.07
C ASN A 134 -10.58 -15.00 -9.56
N PRO A 135 -11.56 -15.42 -10.39
CA PRO A 135 -12.60 -16.36 -9.98
C PRO A 135 -12.15 -17.82 -10.03
N THR A 136 -12.67 -18.60 -9.09
CA THR A 136 -12.62 -20.07 -9.08
C THR A 136 -14.02 -20.58 -8.81
N LEU A 137 -14.52 -21.50 -9.65
CA LEU A 137 -15.76 -22.22 -9.36
C LEU A 137 -15.48 -23.32 -8.35
N MET A 138 -16.38 -23.42 -7.39
CA MET A 138 -16.36 -24.34 -6.26
C MET A 138 -17.46 -25.37 -6.50
N LEU A 139 -17.13 -26.41 -7.26
CA LEU A 139 -18.03 -27.52 -7.51
C LEU A 139 -17.99 -28.48 -6.31
N ASN A 140 -18.87 -29.48 -6.32
CA ASN A 140 -19.07 -30.39 -5.19
C ASN A 140 -17.81 -31.21 -4.84
N ASP A 141 -16.96 -31.53 -5.82
CA ASP A 141 -15.80 -32.42 -5.66
C ASP A 141 -14.50 -31.89 -6.29
N HIS A 142 -14.53 -30.74 -6.97
CA HIS A 142 -13.33 -30.12 -7.55
C HIS A 142 -13.48 -28.61 -7.71
N TYR A 143 -12.35 -27.95 -7.98
CA TYR A 143 -12.31 -26.52 -8.29
C TYR A 143 -11.93 -26.31 -9.75
N GLU A 144 -12.59 -25.33 -10.38
CA GLU A 144 -12.23 -24.89 -11.73
C GLU A 144 -11.77 -23.43 -11.70
N VAL A 145 -10.49 -23.21 -11.94
CA VAL A 145 -9.93 -21.85 -12.05
C VAL A 145 -10.44 -21.21 -13.33
N GLN A 146 -11.11 -20.07 -13.19
CA GLN A 146 -11.71 -19.36 -14.30
C GLN A 146 -10.78 -18.23 -14.82
N PRO A 147 -11.01 -17.72 -16.04
CA PRO A 147 -10.32 -16.54 -16.54
C PRO A 147 -10.56 -15.30 -15.65
N PRO A 148 -9.54 -14.45 -15.40
CA PRO A 148 -9.73 -13.20 -14.69
C PRO A 148 -10.59 -12.21 -15.47
N ARG A 149 -11.19 -11.27 -14.74
CA ARG A 149 -12.00 -10.19 -15.31
C ARG A 149 -11.74 -8.86 -14.59
N LEU A 150 -11.79 -7.77 -15.34
CA LEU A 150 -11.84 -6.41 -14.83
C LEU A 150 -13.31 -6.02 -14.61
N ASP A 151 -13.70 -5.87 -13.36
CA ASP A 151 -15.04 -5.44 -12.97
C ASP A 151 -15.03 -3.93 -12.67
N VAL A 152 -16.08 -3.24 -13.14
CA VAL A 152 -16.29 -1.80 -12.94
C VAL A 152 -17.57 -1.58 -12.16
N TYR A 153 -17.51 -0.82 -11.07
CA TYR A 153 -18.65 -0.47 -10.22
C TYR A 153 -18.86 1.05 -10.26
N THR A 154 -20.08 1.53 -10.05
CA THR A 154 -20.27 2.95 -9.71
C THR A 154 -20.13 3.13 -8.21
N THR A 155 -19.45 4.20 -7.78
CA THR A 155 -19.17 4.45 -6.36
C THR A 155 -20.41 4.91 -5.57
N ASP A 156 -21.45 5.36 -6.27
CA ASP A 156 -22.75 5.73 -5.71
C ASP A 156 -23.71 4.53 -5.53
N ALA A 157 -23.29 3.32 -5.89
CA ALA A 157 -24.12 2.11 -5.79
C ALA A 157 -24.39 1.64 -4.33
N GLY A 158 -23.78 2.30 -3.34
CA GLY A 158 -24.02 2.05 -1.93
C GLY A 158 -23.53 0.69 -1.45
N MET A 159 -24.29 0.08 -0.55
CA MET A 159 -23.88 -1.08 0.27
C MET A 159 -24.04 -2.43 -0.43
N SER A 160 -24.48 -2.45 -1.68
CA SER A 160 -24.73 -3.68 -2.45
C SER A 160 -24.34 -3.47 -3.91
N ALA A 161 -23.20 -2.82 -4.14
CA ALA A 161 -22.72 -2.48 -5.46
C ALA A 161 -22.50 -3.73 -6.31
N LYS A 162 -22.94 -3.66 -7.57
CA LYS A 162 -22.74 -4.69 -8.59
C LYS A 162 -21.95 -4.11 -9.76
N PRO A 163 -21.19 -4.94 -10.50
CA PRO A 163 -20.49 -4.47 -11.67
C PRO A 163 -21.47 -3.90 -12.70
N VAL A 164 -21.24 -2.67 -13.15
CA VAL A 164 -21.94 -2.06 -14.29
C VAL A 164 -21.28 -2.44 -15.62
N ARG A 165 -20.01 -2.87 -15.59
CA ARG A 165 -19.28 -3.44 -16.73
C ARG A 165 -18.32 -4.52 -16.22
N SER A 166 -18.05 -5.51 -17.07
CA SER A 166 -17.03 -6.52 -16.82
C SER A 166 -16.33 -6.88 -18.13
N PHE A 167 -15.01 -7.01 -18.10
CA PHE A 167 -14.19 -7.32 -19.27
C PHE A 167 -13.21 -8.45 -18.97
N PRO A 168 -12.83 -9.30 -19.94
CA PRO A 168 -11.73 -10.24 -19.77
C PRO A 168 -10.44 -9.50 -19.39
N ALA A 169 -9.64 -10.07 -18.49
CA ALA A 169 -8.37 -9.52 -18.06
C ALA A 169 -7.25 -10.58 -18.12
N PRO A 170 -6.00 -10.17 -18.42
CA PRO A 170 -4.83 -11.05 -18.29
C PRO A 170 -4.70 -11.63 -16.87
N ARG A 171 -4.01 -12.76 -16.75
CA ARG A 171 -3.61 -13.30 -15.44
C ARG A 171 -2.48 -12.49 -14.82
N GLN A 172 -2.28 -12.68 -13.51
CA GLN A 172 -1.15 -12.14 -12.74
C GLN A 172 -1.10 -10.61 -12.73
N LEU A 173 -2.27 -9.97 -12.66
CA LEU A 173 -2.39 -8.53 -12.45
C LEU A 173 -2.35 -8.24 -10.94
N THR A 174 -1.66 -7.17 -10.55
CA THR A 174 -1.60 -6.68 -9.17
C THR A 174 -2.14 -5.25 -9.10
N ILE A 175 -1.36 -4.31 -8.56
CA ILE A 175 -1.75 -2.93 -8.30
C ILE A 175 -2.14 -2.17 -9.59
N MET A 176 -2.95 -1.14 -9.40
CA MET A 176 -3.44 -0.29 -10.49
C MET A 176 -3.70 1.14 -10.02
N GLN A 177 -3.55 2.11 -10.91
CA GLN A 177 -3.82 3.52 -10.67
C GLN A 177 -4.51 4.14 -11.89
N SER A 178 -5.38 5.13 -11.66
CA SER A 178 -5.95 5.93 -12.74
C SER A 178 -5.13 7.19 -12.97
N GLY A 179 -4.94 7.55 -14.24
CA GLY A 179 -4.41 8.85 -14.64
C GLY A 179 -5.50 9.92 -14.69
N ASP A 180 -5.06 11.17 -14.72
CA ASP A 180 -5.95 12.35 -14.76
C ASP A 180 -6.84 12.39 -16.02
N ASP A 181 -6.38 11.76 -17.10
CA ASP A 181 -7.12 11.60 -18.35
C ASP A 181 -8.18 10.47 -18.31
N GLY A 182 -8.33 9.79 -17.18
CA GLY A 182 -9.22 8.63 -17.01
C GLY A 182 -8.64 7.31 -17.53
N THR A 183 -7.39 7.29 -17.99
CA THR A 183 -6.69 6.05 -18.31
C THR A 183 -6.50 5.20 -17.06
N LEU A 184 -6.72 3.90 -17.15
CA LEU A 184 -6.34 2.95 -16.09
C LEU A 184 -4.99 2.30 -16.42
N TYR A 185 -4.05 2.35 -15.48
CA TYR A 185 -2.77 1.66 -15.56
C TYR A 185 -2.76 0.47 -14.62
N VAL A 186 -2.31 -0.70 -15.09
CA VAL A 186 -2.35 -1.96 -14.31
C VAL A 186 -1.01 -2.68 -14.42
N ALA A 187 -0.43 -3.05 -13.28
CA ALA A 187 0.78 -3.86 -13.25
C ALA A 187 0.44 -5.36 -13.40
N GLY A 188 1.29 -6.10 -14.13
CA GLY A 188 1.23 -7.54 -14.24
C GLY A 188 2.47 -8.12 -14.92
N ALA A 189 2.29 -9.08 -15.84
CA ALA A 189 3.41 -9.60 -16.64
C ALA A 189 4.18 -8.49 -17.38
N ASP A 190 3.45 -7.51 -17.88
CA ASP A 190 3.94 -6.20 -18.30
C ASP A 190 3.08 -5.13 -17.60
N ILE A 191 3.41 -3.85 -17.75
CA ILE A 191 2.54 -2.77 -17.26
C ILE A 191 1.64 -2.33 -18.41
N TYR A 192 0.34 -2.35 -18.17
CA TYR A 192 -0.68 -2.12 -19.19
C TYR A 192 -1.34 -0.75 -19.06
N LYS A 193 -1.68 -0.17 -20.20
CA LYS A 193 -2.70 0.87 -20.34
C LYS A 193 -4.02 0.19 -20.68
N VAL A 194 -5.09 0.54 -19.98
CA VAL A 194 -6.40 -0.11 -20.13
C VAL A 194 -7.45 0.92 -20.56
N ASN A 195 -8.17 0.61 -21.63
CA ASN A 195 -9.37 1.34 -22.00
C ASN A 195 -10.56 0.80 -21.20
N VAL A 196 -11.01 1.54 -20.18
CA VAL A 196 -12.08 1.13 -19.25
C VAL A 196 -13.49 1.11 -19.86
N LYS A 197 -13.64 1.55 -21.11
CA LYS A 197 -14.91 1.48 -21.87
C LYS A 197 -14.97 0.25 -22.76
N THR A 198 -13.84 -0.22 -23.29
CA THR A 198 -13.78 -1.38 -24.18
C THR A 198 -13.16 -2.62 -23.53
N GLY A 199 -12.49 -2.48 -22.39
CA GLY A 199 -11.77 -3.56 -21.72
C GLY A 199 -10.44 -3.94 -22.37
N LYS A 200 -9.92 -3.12 -23.30
CA LYS A 200 -8.70 -3.44 -24.04
C LYS A 200 -7.47 -3.13 -23.18
N PHE A 201 -6.59 -4.12 -23.02
CA PHE A 201 -5.28 -3.99 -22.39
C PHE A 201 -4.21 -3.85 -23.48
N ASP A 202 -3.49 -2.73 -23.48
CA ASP A 202 -2.34 -2.49 -24.34
C ASP A 202 -1.07 -2.42 -23.48
N VAL A 203 0.00 -3.11 -23.88
CA VAL A 203 1.28 -3.04 -23.17
C VAL A 203 1.83 -1.62 -23.26
N LEU A 204 2.01 -0.97 -22.11
CA LEU A 204 2.57 0.37 -22.01
C LEU A 204 4.07 0.31 -21.70
N ILE A 205 4.47 -0.49 -20.71
CA ILE A 205 5.87 -0.73 -20.36
C ILE A 205 6.11 -2.24 -20.36
N PRO A 206 6.95 -2.77 -21.27
CA PRO A 206 7.30 -4.19 -21.23
C PRO A 206 8.13 -4.48 -19.98
N SER A 207 7.82 -5.57 -19.29
CA SER A 207 8.58 -6.10 -18.15
C SER A 207 9.01 -7.54 -18.47
N ARG A 208 8.16 -8.55 -18.25
CA ARG A 208 8.46 -9.96 -18.57
C ARG A 208 8.85 -10.13 -20.04
N HIS A 209 8.22 -9.38 -20.93
CA HIS A 209 8.47 -9.46 -22.37
C HIS A 209 9.44 -8.38 -22.88
N TRP A 210 10.17 -7.71 -21.97
CA TRP A 210 11.15 -6.70 -22.36
C TRP A 210 12.39 -7.33 -22.98
N LYS A 211 12.53 -7.18 -24.30
CA LYS A 211 13.71 -7.61 -25.05
C LYS A 211 14.83 -6.58 -24.89
N ARG A 212 15.49 -6.61 -23.73
CA ARG A 212 16.62 -5.72 -23.40
C ARG A 212 17.95 -6.46 -23.59
N PRO A 213 18.79 -6.09 -24.59
CA PRO A 213 20.06 -6.79 -24.84
C PRO A 213 20.97 -6.80 -23.63
N ASN A 214 21.53 -7.96 -23.31
CA ASN A 214 22.40 -8.20 -22.14
C ASN A 214 21.73 -7.96 -20.78
N TYR A 215 20.40 -8.08 -20.68
CA TYR A 215 19.70 -8.11 -19.40
C TYR A 215 18.84 -9.36 -19.28
N SER A 216 18.61 -9.82 -18.05
CA SER A 216 17.50 -10.72 -17.74
C SER A 216 16.18 -9.96 -17.83
N ALA A 217 15.06 -10.69 -17.90
CA ALA A 217 13.78 -10.08 -17.61
C ALA A 217 13.79 -9.48 -16.19
N PRO A 218 13.13 -8.33 -15.98
CA PRO A 218 12.91 -7.78 -14.64
C PRO A 218 12.05 -8.71 -13.79
N ASP A 219 12.39 -8.85 -12.51
CA ASP A 219 11.55 -9.46 -11.49
C ASP A 219 10.85 -8.36 -10.68
N VAL A 220 9.54 -8.51 -10.49
CA VAL A 220 8.67 -7.50 -9.86
C VAL A 220 7.79 -8.17 -8.82
N LEU A 221 8.04 -7.85 -7.56
CA LEU A 221 7.12 -8.08 -6.46
C LEU A 221 6.68 -6.72 -5.90
N TYR A 222 5.51 -6.25 -6.31
CA TYR A 222 4.97 -4.99 -5.83
C TYR A 222 3.45 -5.09 -5.60
N VAL A 223 3.06 -4.86 -4.35
CA VAL A 223 1.66 -4.96 -3.89
C VAL A 223 1.20 -3.72 -3.12
N TRP A 224 2.08 -2.75 -2.90
CA TRP A 224 1.79 -1.49 -2.20
C TRP A 224 1.31 -0.44 -3.20
N ASN A 225 0.00 -0.23 -3.27
CA ASN A 225 -0.61 0.65 -4.26
C ASN A 225 -0.63 2.12 -3.80
N GLN A 226 0.53 2.75 -3.68
CA GLN A 226 0.69 4.03 -2.97
C GLN A 226 0.28 5.23 -3.84
N GLN A 227 -0.51 6.15 -3.27
CA GLN A 227 -0.86 7.43 -3.89
C GLN A 227 0.15 8.49 -3.45
N THR A 228 1.18 8.71 -4.27
CA THR A 228 2.33 9.56 -3.90
C THR A 228 2.06 11.03 -4.20
N TYR A 229 2.74 11.94 -3.49
CA TYR A 229 2.72 13.38 -3.83
C TYR A 229 3.43 13.72 -5.15
N ARG A 230 4.23 12.79 -5.68
CA ARG A 230 4.80 12.93 -7.02
C ARG A 230 3.77 12.65 -8.12
N HIS A 231 2.59 12.16 -7.74
CA HIS A 231 1.51 11.81 -8.63
C HIS A 231 1.95 10.82 -9.72
N ASP A 232 2.69 9.80 -9.30
CA ASP A 232 3.18 8.73 -10.15
C ASP A 232 2.67 7.35 -9.72
N PHE A 233 2.50 6.47 -10.69
CA PHE A 233 2.33 5.04 -10.47
C PHE A 233 3.67 4.36 -10.67
N SER A 234 4.29 3.94 -9.57
CA SER A 234 5.66 3.43 -9.58
C SER A 234 5.81 2.11 -8.85
N LEU A 235 6.69 1.26 -9.37
CA LEU A 235 7.03 -0.03 -8.78
C LEU A 235 8.51 -0.35 -8.98
N LEU A 236 9.12 -0.94 -7.96
CA LEU A 236 10.48 -1.42 -8.02
C LEU A 236 10.57 -2.71 -8.84
N TYR A 237 11.71 -2.91 -9.50
CA TYR A 237 12.10 -4.18 -10.10
C TYR A 237 13.54 -4.51 -9.77
N THR A 238 13.89 -5.78 -9.87
CA THR A 238 15.28 -6.25 -9.90
C THR A 238 15.62 -6.87 -11.25
N THR A 239 16.87 -6.78 -11.69
CA THR A 239 17.31 -7.40 -12.96
C THR A 239 18.81 -7.72 -12.88
N ALA A 240 19.25 -8.70 -13.68
CA ALA A 240 20.66 -8.99 -13.90
C ALA A 240 21.10 -8.38 -15.23
N LYS A 241 22.16 -7.59 -15.20
CA LYS A 241 22.84 -7.07 -16.39
C LYS A 241 24.08 -7.90 -16.66
N PHE A 242 24.12 -8.56 -17.81
CA PHE A 242 25.21 -9.42 -18.23
C PHE A 242 26.34 -8.63 -18.88
N LYS A 243 27.57 -9.07 -18.64
CA LYS A 243 28.78 -8.48 -19.23
C LYS A 243 28.82 -8.64 -20.75
N ASP A 244 28.33 -9.77 -21.24
CA ASP A 244 28.32 -10.13 -22.66
C ASP A 244 27.21 -11.14 -22.99
N LYS A 245 27.20 -11.60 -24.25
CA LYS A 245 26.18 -12.52 -24.79
C LYS A 245 26.21 -13.92 -24.15
N LYS A 246 27.23 -14.30 -23.39
CA LYS A 246 27.28 -15.58 -22.68
C LYS A 246 26.29 -15.63 -21.51
N GLN A 247 25.85 -14.46 -21.04
CA GLN A 247 24.87 -14.31 -19.96
C GLN A 247 25.25 -15.10 -18.69
N ASP A 248 26.53 -15.13 -18.35
CA ASP A 248 27.03 -15.81 -17.15
C ASP A 248 26.54 -15.09 -15.88
N PRO A 249 25.65 -15.72 -15.06
CA PRO A 249 25.13 -15.10 -13.85
C PRO A 249 26.22 -14.77 -12.82
N ALA A 250 27.33 -15.50 -12.82
CA ALA A 250 28.43 -15.26 -11.86
C ALA A 250 29.16 -13.93 -12.09
N THR A 251 29.02 -13.35 -13.29
CA THR A 251 29.62 -12.07 -13.66
C THR A 251 28.58 -10.96 -13.91
N ALA A 252 27.30 -11.26 -13.64
CA ALA A 252 26.22 -10.32 -13.85
C ALA A 252 26.21 -9.22 -12.77
N GLU A 253 25.91 -8.00 -13.18
CA GLU A 253 25.62 -6.88 -12.29
C GLU A 253 24.14 -6.94 -11.91
N ASN A 254 23.83 -7.28 -10.65
CA ASN A 254 22.46 -7.26 -10.14
C ASN A 254 22.06 -5.83 -9.77
N LEU A 255 20.92 -5.40 -10.29
CA LEU A 255 20.47 -4.01 -10.23
C LEU A 255 19.07 -3.93 -9.65
N TYR A 256 18.84 -2.85 -8.92
CA TYR A 256 17.51 -2.33 -8.66
C TYR A 256 17.14 -1.30 -9.73
N GLY A 257 15.87 -1.29 -10.11
CA GLY A 257 15.30 -0.27 -10.97
C GLY A 257 13.86 0.09 -10.60
N LEU A 258 13.36 1.10 -11.30
CA LEU A 258 12.03 1.67 -11.12
C LEU A 258 11.31 1.70 -12.45
N PHE A 259 10.08 1.19 -12.50
CA PHE A 259 9.10 1.62 -13.47
C PHE A 259 8.27 2.75 -12.88
N SER A 260 7.98 3.79 -13.65
CA SER A 260 7.15 4.91 -13.22
C SER A 260 6.29 5.43 -14.37
N ILE A 261 5.05 5.78 -14.07
CA ILE A 261 4.12 6.45 -14.97
C ILE A 261 3.67 7.73 -14.27
N ASP A 262 3.92 8.87 -14.90
CA ASP A 262 3.37 10.15 -14.45
C ASP A 262 1.85 10.13 -14.69
N LEU A 263 1.04 10.18 -13.63
CA LEU A 263 -0.42 9.99 -13.74
C LEU A 263 -1.13 11.18 -14.38
N LYS A 264 -0.48 12.35 -14.41
CA LYS A 264 -1.01 13.54 -15.07
C LYS A 264 -0.83 13.48 -16.59
N THR A 265 0.30 12.97 -17.07
CA THR A 265 0.69 13.03 -18.48
C THR A 265 0.68 11.67 -19.19
N GLY A 266 0.65 10.57 -18.43
CA GLY A 266 0.84 9.22 -18.92
C GLY A 266 2.27 8.90 -19.38
N LYS A 267 3.23 9.82 -19.16
CA LYS A 267 4.62 9.61 -19.57
C LYS A 267 5.28 8.53 -18.72
N THR A 268 5.95 7.59 -19.37
CA THR A 268 6.62 6.48 -18.73
C THR A 268 8.11 6.70 -18.56
N GLU A 269 8.66 6.20 -17.46
CA GLU A 269 10.09 6.16 -17.16
C GLU A 269 10.48 4.76 -16.65
N THR A 270 11.60 4.23 -17.14
CA THR A 270 12.22 2.99 -16.66
C THR A 270 13.69 3.26 -16.38
N THR A 271 14.11 3.13 -15.12
CA THR A 271 15.45 3.55 -14.69
C THR A 271 16.07 2.55 -13.72
N ASP A 272 17.22 1.96 -14.08
CA ASP A 272 18.07 1.25 -13.11
C ASP A 272 18.76 2.31 -12.22
N PHE A 273 18.50 2.28 -10.91
CA PHE A 273 18.94 3.34 -9.99
C PHE A 273 20.08 2.96 -9.06
N GLY A 274 20.51 1.69 -9.05
CA GLY A 274 21.65 1.31 -8.24
C GLY A 274 21.88 -0.20 -8.15
N PRO A 275 23.01 -0.60 -7.56
CA PRO A 275 23.31 -2.01 -7.32
C PRO A 275 22.32 -2.62 -6.31
N LEU A 276 21.96 -3.88 -6.57
CA LEU A 276 21.21 -4.72 -5.63
C LEU A 276 22.19 -5.22 -4.55
N THR A 277 22.29 -4.48 -3.46
CA THR A 277 23.12 -4.84 -2.29
C THR A 277 22.32 -5.57 -1.21
N GLU A 278 21.01 -5.40 -1.22
CA GLU A 278 20.01 -6.01 -0.33
C GLU A 278 18.64 -5.93 -1.02
N ILE A 279 17.61 -6.53 -0.44
CA ILE A 279 16.24 -6.53 -0.99
C ILE A 279 15.40 -5.44 -0.34
N TYR A 280 14.59 -4.77 -1.16
CA TYR A 280 13.55 -3.81 -0.79
C TYR A 280 12.19 -4.28 -1.31
N PHE A 281 11.17 -4.12 -0.48
CA PHE A 281 9.79 -4.42 -0.81
C PHE A 281 9.13 -3.24 -1.52
N SER A 282 9.08 -2.08 -0.85
CA SER A 282 8.59 -0.84 -1.46
C SER A 282 9.70 0.19 -1.58
N GLY A 283 9.50 1.13 -2.51
CA GLY A 283 10.37 2.28 -2.68
C GLY A 283 9.61 3.49 -3.17
N MET A 284 10.12 4.67 -2.80
CA MET A 284 9.52 5.94 -3.17
C MET A 284 10.62 6.96 -3.49
N ARG A 285 10.43 7.70 -4.58
CA ARG A 285 11.27 8.86 -4.87
C ARG A 285 10.91 9.99 -3.92
N SER A 286 11.89 10.77 -3.48
CA SER A 286 11.63 11.91 -2.61
C SER A 286 10.68 12.91 -3.30
N PRO A 287 9.69 13.46 -2.57
CA PRO A 287 8.91 14.59 -3.03
C PRO A 287 9.75 15.86 -3.25
N LYS A 288 10.80 16.05 -2.45
CA LYS A 288 11.70 17.21 -2.45
C LYS A 288 12.78 17.13 -3.54
N ASP A 289 13.34 15.95 -3.77
CA ASP A 289 14.34 15.72 -4.81
C ASP A 289 14.06 14.42 -5.60
N PRO A 290 13.57 14.51 -6.86
CA PRO A 290 13.28 13.33 -7.68
C PRO A 290 14.49 12.44 -7.95
N ASN A 291 15.72 12.95 -7.76
CA ASN A 291 16.94 12.17 -7.95
C ASN A 291 17.20 11.19 -6.80
N LEU A 292 16.51 11.32 -5.67
CA LEU A 292 16.69 10.46 -4.52
C LEU A 292 15.62 9.37 -4.49
N MET A 293 16.07 8.12 -4.44
CA MET A 293 15.22 6.93 -4.27
C MET A 293 15.42 6.35 -2.88
N TYR A 294 14.33 5.98 -2.22
CA TYR A 294 14.37 5.33 -0.92
C TYR A 294 13.72 3.96 -1.03
N GLY A 295 14.37 2.95 -0.46
CA GLY A 295 13.87 1.57 -0.43
C GLY A 295 13.81 1.04 1.00
N VAL A 296 12.82 0.19 1.30
CA VAL A 296 12.68 -0.41 2.63
C VAL A 296 12.46 -1.92 2.58
N LEU A 297 13.12 -2.62 3.50
CA LEU A 297 12.77 -3.95 4.01
C LEU A 297 13.36 -4.11 5.41
N ASN A 298 14.60 -4.60 5.50
CA ASN A 298 15.36 -4.76 6.76
C ASN A 298 16.24 -3.54 7.07
N ARG A 299 16.50 -2.71 6.06
CA ARG A 299 17.13 -1.41 6.20
C ARG A 299 16.31 -0.38 5.43
N LEU A 300 16.39 0.87 5.87
CA LEU A 300 15.97 2.02 5.07
C LEU A 300 17.19 2.51 4.31
N ALA A 301 17.15 2.46 2.98
CA ALA A 301 18.25 2.85 2.11
C ALA A 301 17.90 4.08 1.29
N LYS A 302 18.90 4.93 1.01
CA LYS A 302 18.80 6.15 0.21
C LYS A 302 19.81 6.08 -0.93
N TYR A 303 19.34 6.22 -2.16
CA TYR A 303 20.12 6.14 -3.39
C TYR A 303 20.07 7.47 -4.16
N ASP A 304 21.17 7.78 -4.85
CA ASP A 304 21.21 8.76 -5.93
C ASP A 304 20.99 8.02 -7.26
N ILE A 305 19.89 8.35 -7.93
CA ILE A 305 19.46 7.70 -9.18
C ILE A 305 20.45 8.00 -10.32
N LYS A 306 20.84 9.27 -10.50
CA LYS A 306 21.78 9.68 -11.57
C LYS A 306 23.17 9.06 -11.40
N GLN A 307 23.67 9.01 -10.17
CA GLN A 307 24.97 8.42 -9.85
C GLN A 307 24.92 6.88 -9.73
N LYS A 308 23.71 6.30 -9.69
CA LYS A 308 23.46 4.87 -9.46
C LYS A 308 24.12 4.34 -8.20
N LYS A 309 24.03 5.11 -7.11
CA LYS A 309 24.85 4.91 -5.91
C LYS A 309 24.02 4.91 -4.65
N LEU A 310 24.26 3.92 -3.78
CA LEU A 310 23.79 3.95 -2.39
C LEU A 310 24.52 5.09 -1.65
N LEU A 311 23.76 6.08 -1.19
CA LEU A 311 24.28 7.22 -0.43
C LEU A 311 24.36 6.90 1.06
N GLN A 312 23.31 6.31 1.60
CA GLN A 312 23.18 6.04 3.04
C GLN A 312 22.19 4.91 3.30
N SER A 313 22.36 4.23 4.43
CA SER A 313 21.41 3.24 4.94
C SER A 313 21.28 3.35 6.46
N ALA A 314 20.09 3.06 6.99
CA ALA A 314 19.82 2.95 8.42
C ALA A 314 19.33 1.53 8.77
N ASN A 315 19.79 1.02 9.91
CA ASN A 315 19.21 -0.18 10.51
C ASN A 315 17.82 0.14 11.06
N LEU A 316 16.94 -0.86 11.07
CA LEU A 316 15.57 -0.76 11.57
C LEU A 316 15.42 -1.66 12.78
N ASP A 317 14.46 -1.32 13.66
CA ASP A 317 14.13 -2.14 14.84
C ASP A 317 13.60 -3.54 14.43
N HIS A 318 12.92 -3.62 13.30
CA HIS A 318 12.49 -4.84 12.63
C HIS A 318 12.21 -4.56 11.14
N SER A 319 11.79 -5.58 10.37
CA SER A 319 11.42 -5.38 8.96
C SER A 319 10.20 -4.47 8.83
N TYR A 320 10.19 -3.60 7.84
CA TYR A 320 9.01 -2.81 7.41
C TYR A 320 8.77 -3.02 5.92
N TYR A 321 7.51 -2.89 5.47
CA TYR A 321 7.15 -3.24 4.08
C TYR A 321 6.76 -2.04 3.23
N CYS A 322 6.14 -1.02 3.81
CA CYS A 322 5.54 0.10 3.08
C CYS A 322 6.18 1.43 3.51
N ILE A 323 6.90 2.10 2.59
CA ILE A 323 7.53 3.41 2.81
C ILE A 323 6.63 4.55 2.36
N SER A 324 6.35 5.55 3.18
CA SER A 324 5.60 6.75 2.76
C SER A 324 6.35 8.02 3.13
N PHE A 325 6.18 9.08 2.33
CA PHE A 325 6.67 10.42 2.64
C PHE A 325 5.51 11.34 3.03
N ASN A 326 5.78 12.28 3.93
CA ASN A 326 4.94 13.47 4.03
C ASN A 326 5.17 14.40 2.83
N LYS A 327 4.31 15.40 2.67
CA LYS A 327 4.23 16.24 1.46
C LYS A 327 5.51 17.02 1.18
N ASP A 328 6.11 17.60 2.20
CA ASP A 328 7.34 18.37 2.05
C ASP A 328 8.58 17.47 1.89
N GLY A 329 8.42 16.16 2.09
CA GLY A 329 9.48 15.16 1.97
C GLY A 329 10.51 15.20 3.09
N SER A 330 10.22 15.83 4.24
CA SER A 330 11.11 15.89 5.40
C SER A 330 11.07 14.66 6.29
N LYS A 331 9.94 13.93 6.31
CA LYS A 331 9.74 12.72 7.10
C LYS A 331 9.41 11.51 6.23
N ILE A 332 9.91 10.36 6.67
CA ILE A 332 9.59 9.04 6.13
C ILE A 332 8.84 8.25 7.20
N TYR A 333 7.74 7.63 6.81
CA TYR A 333 6.93 6.75 7.63
C TYR A 333 7.05 5.32 7.10
N LEU A 334 7.42 4.38 7.97
CA LEU A 334 7.57 2.98 7.63
C LEU A 334 6.46 2.17 8.30
N ALA A 335 5.67 1.46 7.50
CA ALA A 335 4.50 0.69 7.93
C ALA A 335 4.52 -0.74 7.39
N GLY A 336 3.48 -1.51 7.71
CA GLY A 336 3.45 -2.96 7.49
C GLY A 336 4.19 -3.71 8.59
N THR A 337 4.18 -5.04 8.51
CA THR A 337 4.64 -5.96 9.56
C THR A 337 3.87 -5.79 10.85
N PHE A 338 4.49 -5.29 11.93
CA PHE A 338 3.88 -5.17 13.26
C PHE A 338 2.88 -4.01 13.34
N ASN A 339 2.54 -3.61 14.56
CA ASN A 339 1.51 -2.63 14.86
C ASN A 339 2.07 -1.26 15.19
N ASP A 340 3.18 -0.86 14.57
CA ASP A 340 3.78 0.45 14.75
C ASP A 340 4.26 1.05 13.44
N VAL A 341 4.18 2.37 13.35
CA VAL A 341 4.71 3.16 12.23
C VAL A 341 5.96 3.87 12.71
N ALA A 342 7.13 3.49 12.20
CA ALA A 342 8.37 4.20 12.51
C ALA A 342 8.50 5.48 11.70
N ILE A 343 9.07 6.52 12.31
CA ILE A 343 9.23 7.85 11.73
C ILE A 343 10.71 8.15 11.61
N PHE A 344 11.15 8.50 10.41
CA PHE A 344 12.54 8.81 10.10
C PHE A 344 12.66 10.22 9.53
N ASP A 345 13.72 10.93 9.90
CA ASP A 345 14.16 12.12 9.19
C ASP A 345 14.71 11.74 7.82
N ALA A 346 14.17 12.32 6.75
CA ALA A 346 14.47 11.91 5.36
C ALA A 346 15.90 12.26 4.91
N ASP A 347 16.51 13.26 5.54
CA ASP A 347 17.85 13.71 5.19
C ASP A 347 18.92 12.85 5.87
N SER A 348 18.81 12.66 7.18
CA SER A 348 19.78 11.94 8.01
C SER A 348 19.50 10.45 8.18
N LEU A 349 18.33 9.95 7.77
CA LEU A 349 17.84 8.59 8.02
C LEU A 349 17.87 8.16 9.50
N LYS A 350 17.79 9.12 10.43
CA LYS A 350 17.65 8.80 11.85
C LYS A 350 16.19 8.61 12.20
N GLN A 351 15.88 7.57 12.96
CA GLN A 351 14.56 7.40 13.54
C GLN A 351 14.33 8.51 14.57
N ILE A 352 13.24 9.24 14.40
CA ILE A 352 12.84 10.38 15.23
C ILE A 352 11.58 10.11 16.05
N GLY A 353 10.91 8.98 15.79
CA GLY A 353 9.73 8.56 16.54
C GLY A 353 9.18 7.22 16.08
N SER A 354 8.13 6.75 16.76
CA SER A 354 7.32 5.62 16.36
C SER A 354 5.90 5.79 16.91
N ILE A 355 4.90 5.36 16.15
CA ILE A 355 3.48 5.50 16.50
C ILE A 355 2.89 4.12 16.66
N LYS A 356 2.45 3.78 17.87
CA LYS A 356 1.82 2.48 18.15
C LYS A 356 0.35 2.49 17.74
N MET A 357 -0.04 1.55 16.88
CA MET A 357 -1.43 1.32 16.50
C MET A 357 -2.14 0.41 17.51
N PRO A 358 -3.44 0.59 17.76
CA PRO A 358 -4.22 -0.32 18.59
C PRO A 358 -4.39 -1.66 17.87
N GLY A 359 -4.34 -2.77 18.60
CA GLY A 359 -4.53 -4.11 18.03
C GLY A 359 -3.22 -4.79 17.62
N GLY A 360 -3.32 -5.64 16.59
CA GLY A 360 -2.27 -6.52 16.09
C GLY A 360 -1.56 -5.98 14.85
N ASP A 361 -0.82 -6.87 14.20
CA ASP A 361 0.09 -6.56 13.09
C ASP A 361 -0.62 -5.89 11.89
N MET A 362 0.11 -5.06 11.14
CA MET A 362 -0.35 -4.38 9.91
C MET A 362 -0.26 -5.27 8.67
N ALA A 363 0.27 -6.49 8.80
CA ALA A 363 0.56 -7.41 7.72
C ALA A 363 1.23 -6.69 6.53
N ILE A 364 0.55 -6.69 5.38
CA ILE A 364 0.98 -6.08 4.12
C ILE A 364 0.10 -4.88 3.74
N THR A 365 -0.38 -4.13 4.75
CA THR A 365 -1.16 -2.89 4.51
C THR A 365 -0.43 -1.96 3.55
N THR A 366 -1.20 -1.21 2.78
CA THR A 366 -0.69 -0.01 2.10
C THR A 366 -0.90 1.18 3.03
N ALA A 367 0.16 1.96 3.25
CA ALA A 367 0.07 3.25 3.92
C ALA A 367 -0.20 4.36 2.91
N GLN A 368 -1.16 5.23 3.20
CA GLN A 368 -1.52 6.36 2.32
C GLN A 368 -1.40 7.68 3.06
N VAL A 369 -0.59 8.60 2.54
CA VAL A 369 -0.46 9.96 3.07
C VAL A 369 -1.25 10.93 2.20
N PHE A 370 -1.98 11.84 2.81
CA PHE A 370 -2.83 12.81 2.11
C PHE A 370 -3.04 14.08 2.92
N ILE A 371 -3.47 15.15 2.23
CA ILE A 371 -4.02 16.35 2.86
C ILE A 371 -5.53 16.29 2.79
N ARG A 372 -6.18 16.56 3.92
CA ARG A 372 -7.64 16.58 4.05
C ARG A 372 -8.31 17.71 3.29
#